data_AF-A0A2A4SDD3-F1
#
_entry.id   AF-A0A2A4SDD3-F1
#
_cell.length_a   1.000
_cell.length_b   1.000
_cell.length_c   1.000
_cell.angle_alpha   90.00
_cell.angle_beta   90.00
_cell.angle_gamma   90.00
#
_symmetry.space_group_name_H-M   'P 1'
#
loop_
_entity.id
_entity.type
_entity.pdbx_description
1 polymer ?
#
loop_
_entity_poly.entity_id
_entity_poly.type
_entity_poly.pdbx_seq_one_letter_code
_entity_poly.pdbx_strand_id
1 'polypeptide(L)'
;MIVSKPTILGISIDNIKGKIKNLKELGFENPTKMIVSNPGILGLSIDNIKGKIKDLKELGFENPIKMIVSKPTILGYSIDNIKGKIKDLKELGFENPTKMIVSKPTILGYSIDNIKGKIKDLKELGFENPTKMIVSLPPILGYSIDNIKGKLKYYRHLVYFLAPSLDANIIMERYPIGIGLAPKRISLAMRILYDKKISFDYPKIIRCLTIPKKFVNDEDLKKHHKLNRLYNEYFGN
;
A
#
# COMPACT_ATOMS: atom_id res chain seq x y z
N MET A 1 -5.62 18.22 15.76
CA MET A 1 -4.51 19.19 15.57
C MET A 1 -3.70 19.38 16.84
N ILE A 2 -4.27 19.93 17.93
CA ILE A 2 -3.54 20.18 19.19
C ILE A 2 -3.10 18.86 19.86
N VAL A 3 -3.98 17.85 19.89
CA VAL A 3 -3.68 16.52 20.46
C VAL A 3 -2.53 15.82 19.73
N SER A 4 -2.38 16.01 18.42
CA SER A 4 -1.35 15.34 17.61
C SER A 4 -0.02 16.10 17.54
N LYS A 5 -0.01 17.41 17.78
CA LYS A 5 1.20 18.24 17.94
C LYS A 5 0.93 19.43 18.88
N PRO A 6 1.18 19.31 20.19
CA PRO A 6 0.96 20.38 21.17
C PRO A 6 1.79 21.64 20.88
N THR A 7 2.94 21.47 20.23
CA THR A 7 3.87 22.55 19.86
C THR A 7 3.26 23.64 18.99
N ILE A 8 2.10 23.40 18.36
CA ILE A 8 1.37 24.41 17.57
C ILE A 8 0.86 25.55 18.46
N LEU A 9 0.59 25.29 19.75
CA LEU A 9 0.13 26.30 20.71
C LEU A 9 1.16 27.42 20.92
N GLY A 10 2.44 27.16 20.64
CA GLY A 10 3.49 28.17 20.70
C GLY A 10 3.65 29.01 19.42
N ILE A 11 2.87 28.74 18.37
CA ILE A 11 2.97 29.47 17.09
C ILE A 11 1.93 30.60 17.08
N SER A 12 2.36 31.85 16.88
CA SER A 12 1.45 32.98 16.79
C SER A 12 0.45 32.84 15.64
N ILE A 13 -0.74 33.41 15.81
CA ILE A 13 -1.79 33.41 14.78
C ILE A 13 -1.29 34.09 13.50
N ASP A 14 -0.50 35.16 13.64
CA ASP A 14 0.05 35.88 12.49
C ASP A 14 1.06 35.03 11.71
N ASN A 15 1.87 34.23 12.39
CA ASN A 15 2.77 33.27 11.74
C ASN A 15 1.99 32.19 10.97
N ILE A 16 0.86 31.72 11.51
CA ILE A 16 -0.01 30.76 10.82
C ILE A 16 -0.64 31.40 9.58
N LYS A 17 -1.17 32.63 9.69
CA LYS A 17 -1.73 33.39 8.55
C LYS A 17 -0.68 33.62 7.46
N GLY A 18 0.53 34.06 7.85
CA GLY A 18 1.65 34.24 6.93
C GLY A 18 2.02 32.95 6.21
N LYS A 19 2.10 31.82 6.95
CA LYS A 19 2.36 30.51 6.34
C LYS A 19 1.28 30.12 5.33
N ILE A 20 0.00 30.34 5.64
CA ILE A 20 -1.11 30.06 4.72
C ILE A 20 -0.97 30.88 3.44
N LYS A 21 -0.67 32.18 3.55
CA LYS A 21 -0.45 33.06 2.39
C LYS A 21 0.69 32.53 1.51
N ASN A 22 1.85 32.26 2.12
CA ASN A 22 3.02 31.76 1.38
C ASN A 22 2.75 30.41 0.70
N LEU A 23 2.00 29.50 1.35
CA LEU A 23 1.61 28.23 0.74
C LEU A 23 0.66 28.44 -0.45
N LYS A 24 -0.28 29.39 -0.37
CA LYS A 24 -1.11 29.75 -1.54
C LYS A 24 -0.27 30.25 -2.70
N GLU A 25 0.70 31.11 -2.43
CA GLU A 25 1.64 31.64 -3.45
C GLU A 25 2.49 30.53 -4.09
N LEU A 26 2.82 29.47 -3.34
CA LEU A 26 3.48 28.27 -3.88
C LEU A 26 2.55 27.37 -4.69
N GLY A 27 1.24 27.67 -4.78
CA GLY A 27 0.26 26.91 -5.56
C GLY A 27 -0.50 25.84 -4.77
N PHE A 28 -0.48 25.87 -3.43
CA PHE A 28 -1.33 24.98 -2.62
C PHE A 28 -2.76 25.52 -2.59
N GLU A 29 -3.71 24.78 -3.17
CA GLU A 29 -5.11 25.20 -3.30
C GLU A 29 -5.84 25.40 -1.95
N ASN A 30 -5.63 24.49 -0.98
CA ASN A 30 -6.26 24.56 0.33
C ASN A 30 -5.26 24.31 1.48
N PRO A 31 -4.41 25.30 1.80
CA PRO A 31 -3.38 25.16 2.83
C PRO A 31 -3.97 24.94 4.23
N THR A 32 -5.13 25.52 4.53
CA THR A 32 -5.80 25.36 5.83
C THR A 32 -6.15 23.89 6.09
N LYS A 33 -6.81 23.23 5.12
CA LYS A 33 -7.15 21.81 5.23
C LYS A 33 -5.91 20.94 5.36
N MET A 34 -4.84 21.27 4.63
CA MET A 34 -3.57 20.56 4.71
C MET A 34 -2.88 20.73 6.07
N ILE A 35 -2.91 21.92 6.66
CA ILE A 35 -2.33 22.16 7.99
C ILE A 35 -3.11 21.39 9.06
N VAL A 36 -4.44 21.31 8.96
CA VAL A 36 -5.26 20.52 9.89
C VAL A 36 -4.89 19.04 9.83
N SER A 37 -4.68 18.48 8.64
CA SER A 37 -4.31 17.06 8.46
C SER A 37 -2.84 16.78 8.73
N ASN A 38 -1.95 17.76 8.51
CA ASN A 38 -0.52 17.67 8.82
C ASN A 38 0.01 18.99 9.42
N PRO A 39 -0.15 19.15 10.74
CA PRO A 39 0.28 20.39 11.38
C PRO A 39 1.80 20.57 11.44
N GLY A 40 2.55 19.48 11.25
CA GLY A 40 4.02 19.52 11.24
C GLY A 40 4.61 20.44 10.17
N ILE A 41 3.86 20.74 9.12
CA ILE A 41 4.32 21.67 8.06
C ILE A 41 4.54 23.10 8.58
N LEU A 42 3.87 23.49 9.66
CA LEU A 42 4.05 24.81 10.29
C LEU A 42 5.48 24.99 10.83
N GLY A 43 6.13 23.89 11.25
CA GLY A 43 7.50 23.90 11.76
C GLY A 43 8.58 23.92 10.68
N LEU A 44 8.23 23.81 9.40
CA LEU A 44 9.20 23.88 8.29
C LEU A 44 9.31 25.31 7.79
N SER A 45 10.49 25.80 7.42
CA SER A 45 10.63 27.10 6.75
C SER A 45 9.95 27.06 5.36
N ILE A 46 9.53 28.22 4.86
CA ILE A 46 8.93 28.27 3.51
C ILE A 46 9.97 27.94 2.43
N ASP A 47 11.22 28.36 2.62
CA ASP A 47 12.31 28.07 1.70
C ASP A 47 12.61 26.58 1.62
N ASN A 48 12.53 25.84 2.75
CA ASN A 48 12.68 24.39 2.74
C ASN A 48 11.58 23.71 1.90
N ILE A 49 10.33 24.19 2.01
CA ILE A 49 9.22 23.66 1.21
C ILE A 49 9.41 23.99 -0.27
N LYS A 50 9.79 25.23 -0.60
CA LYS A 50 10.04 25.69 -1.97
C LYS A 50 11.21 24.92 -2.61
N GLY A 51 12.32 24.78 -1.90
CA GLY A 51 13.48 23.99 -2.32
C GLY A 51 13.09 22.54 -2.58
N LYS A 52 12.39 21.90 -1.63
CA LYS A 52 11.92 20.53 -1.81
C LYS A 52 11.03 20.36 -3.05
N ILE A 53 10.13 21.30 -3.33
CA ILE A 53 9.29 21.28 -4.54
C ILE A 53 10.17 21.35 -5.79
N LYS A 54 11.16 22.25 -5.82
CA LYS A 54 12.10 22.38 -6.94
C LYS A 54 12.88 21.08 -7.16
N ASP A 55 13.49 20.55 -6.12
CA ASP A 55 14.28 19.33 -6.22
C ASP A 55 13.44 18.13 -6.67
N LEU A 56 12.21 18.00 -6.17
CA LEU A 56 11.30 16.94 -6.62
C LEU A 56 10.95 17.09 -8.11
N LYS A 57 10.76 18.31 -8.61
CA LYS A 57 10.57 18.52 -10.06
C LYS A 57 11.81 18.06 -10.85
N GLU A 58 13.00 18.41 -10.39
CA GLU A 58 14.26 18.01 -11.03
C GLU A 58 14.48 16.49 -11.02
N LEU A 59 14.00 15.79 -9.98
CA LEU A 59 13.99 14.33 -9.92
C LEU A 59 12.89 13.66 -10.77
N GLY A 60 12.08 14.44 -11.50
CA GLY A 60 11.06 13.94 -12.41
C GLY A 60 9.70 13.64 -11.75
N PHE A 61 9.39 14.25 -10.61
CA PHE A 61 8.05 14.19 -10.04
C PHE A 61 7.14 15.21 -10.72
N GLU A 62 6.08 14.75 -11.38
CA GLU A 62 5.18 15.59 -12.20
C GLU A 62 4.44 16.66 -11.40
N ASN A 63 3.92 16.32 -10.21
CA ASN A 63 3.17 17.26 -9.37
C ASN A 63 3.55 17.15 -7.88
N PRO A 64 4.68 17.76 -7.48
CA PRO A 64 5.15 17.69 -6.09
C PRO A 64 4.20 18.31 -5.08
N ILE A 65 3.45 19.36 -5.46
CA ILE A 65 2.47 20.01 -4.57
C ILE A 65 1.35 19.03 -4.23
N LYS A 66 0.75 18.39 -5.24
CA LYS A 66 -0.28 17.36 -5.04
C LYS A 66 0.25 16.17 -4.25
N MET A 67 1.50 15.79 -4.46
CA MET A 67 2.16 14.76 -3.67
C MET A 67 2.32 15.17 -2.20
N ILE A 68 2.78 16.39 -1.91
CA ILE A 68 2.91 16.90 -0.53
C ILE A 68 1.54 16.98 0.16
N VAL A 69 0.50 17.44 -0.53
CA VAL A 69 -0.87 17.50 0.02
C VAL A 69 -1.38 16.12 0.40
N SER A 70 -1.16 15.12 -0.46
CA SER A 70 -1.66 13.75 -0.25
C SER A 70 -0.77 12.91 0.68
N LYS A 71 0.53 13.22 0.73
CA LYS A 71 1.57 12.49 1.47
C LYS A 71 2.64 13.45 2.02
N PRO A 72 2.29 14.27 3.03
CA PRO A 72 3.18 15.30 3.56
C PRO A 72 4.46 14.75 4.20
N THR A 73 4.47 13.47 4.57
CA THR A 73 5.66 12.76 5.06
C THR A 73 6.87 12.85 4.12
N ILE A 74 6.66 13.11 2.82
CA ILE A 74 7.76 13.30 1.87
C ILE A 74 8.70 14.46 2.26
N LEU A 75 8.16 15.49 2.93
CA LEU A 75 8.92 16.64 3.41
C LEU A 75 9.93 16.25 4.51
N GLY A 76 9.72 15.11 5.19
CA GLY A 76 10.62 14.60 6.23
C GLY A 76 11.83 13.85 5.69
N TYR A 77 11.87 13.50 4.40
CA TYR A 77 13.02 12.80 3.81
C TYR A 77 14.01 13.79 3.20
N SER A 78 15.31 13.55 3.43
CA SER A 78 16.37 14.29 2.74
C SER A 78 16.28 14.08 1.23
N ILE A 79 16.71 15.08 0.45
CA ILE A 79 16.66 14.95 -1.01
C ILE A 79 17.63 13.88 -1.50
N ASP A 80 18.79 13.75 -0.86
CA ASP A 80 19.78 12.73 -1.17
C ASP A 80 19.23 11.32 -0.94
N ASN A 81 18.44 11.09 0.11
CA ASN A 81 17.78 9.80 0.32
C ASN A 81 16.79 9.50 -0.82
N ILE A 82 15.99 10.48 -1.24
CA ILE A 82 15.03 10.29 -2.34
C ILE A 82 15.78 9.99 -3.65
N LYS A 83 16.81 10.77 -3.98
CA LYS A 83 17.63 10.60 -5.18
C LYS A 83 18.35 9.25 -5.18
N GLY A 84 19.01 8.90 -4.09
CA GLY A 84 19.68 7.61 -3.90
C GLY A 84 18.69 6.45 -4.04
N LYS A 85 17.53 6.53 -3.37
CA LYS A 85 16.50 5.49 -3.47
C LYS A 85 15.98 5.32 -4.89
N ILE A 86 15.77 6.41 -5.64
CA ILE A 86 15.34 6.33 -7.04
C ILE A 86 16.40 5.58 -7.87
N LYS A 87 17.69 5.91 -7.70
CA LYS A 87 18.78 5.22 -8.39
C LYS A 87 18.81 3.74 -8.05
N ASP A 88 18.81 3.39 -6.77
CA ASP A 88 18.87 2.00 -6.32
C ASP A 88 17.65 1.20 -6.82
N LEU A 89 16.45 1.77 -6.76
CA LEU A 89 15.24 1.10 -7.25
C LEU A 89 15.31 0.84 -8.76
N LYS A 90 15.86 1.77 -9.56
CA LYS A 90 16.10 1.52 -10.99
C LYS A 90 17.08 0.36 -11.20
N GLU A 91 18.17 0.33 -10.45
CA GLU A 91 19.17 -0.76 -10.50
C GLU A 91 18.58 -2.12 -10.12
N LEU A 92 17.59 -2.14 -9.21
CA LEU A 92 16.85 -3.35 -8.85
C LEU A 92 15.73 -3.74 -9.84
N GLY A 93 15.57 -3.01 -10.94
CA GLY A 93 14.59 -3.31 -11.98
C GLY A 93 13.17 -2.81 -11.68
N PHE A 94 13.01 -1.78 -10.84
CA PHE A 94 11.73 -1.09 -10.72
C PHE A 94 11.54 -0.13 -11.91
N GLU A 95 10.46 -0.32 -12.66
CA GLU A 95 10.19 0.40 -13.91
C GLU A 95 9.99 1.91 -13.72
N ASN A 96 9.22 2.32 -12.69
CA ASN A 96 8.92 3.73 -12.44
C ASN A 96 8.99 4.09 -10.95
N PRO A 97 10.20 4.29 -10.39
CA PRO A 97 10.37 4.58 -8.96
C PRO A 97 9.73 5.89 -8.50
N THR A 98 9.69 6.93 -9.34
CA THR A 98 9.06 8.21 -8.97
C THR A 98 7.55 8.02 -8.78
N LYS A 99 6.86 7.35 -9.72
CA LYS A 99 5.44 7.00 -9.59
C LYS A 99 5.16 6.09 -8.38
N MET A 100 6.08 5.15 -8.10
CA MET A 100 5.99 4.31 -6.90
C MET A 100 6.08 5.17 -5.63
N ILE A 101 7.05 6.08 -5.52
CA ILE A 101 7.22 6.97 -4.37
C ILE A 101 6.01 7.90 -4.19
N VAL A 102 5.44 8.44 -5.28
CA VAL A 102 4.21 9.26 -5.23
C VAL A 102 3.06 8.50 -4.59
N SER A 103 2.83 7.26 -5.04
CA SER A 103 1.73 6.45 -4.53
C SER A 103 1.98 5.90 -3.12
N LYS A 104 3.25 5.59 -2.81
CA LYS A 104 3.68 4.83 -1.62
C LYS A 104 5.05 5.32 -1.11
N PRO A 105 5.13 6.52 -0.50
CA PRO A 105 6.41 7.10 -0.07
C PRO A 105 7.07 6.34 1.10
N THR A 106 6.36 5.42 1.74
CA THR A 106 6.91 4.52 2.76
C THR A 106 8.08 3.68 2.25
N ILE A 107 8.22 3.48 0.93
CA ILE A 107 9.39 2.80 0.34
C ILE A 107 10.71 3.49 0.70
N LEU A 108 10.69 4.81 0.90
CA LEU A 108 11.86 5.61 1.29
C LEU A 108 12.37 5.29 2.70
N GLY A 109 11.54 4.66 3.53
CA GLY A 109 11.90 4.26 4.90
C GLY A 109 12.52 2.87 5.00
N TYR A 110 12.50 2.07 3.93
CA TYR A 110 13.15 0.75 3.93
C TYR A 110 14.60 0.85 3.48
N SER A 111 15.50 0.14 4.17
CA SER A 111 16.90 -0.01 3.73
C SER A 111 16.94 -0.69 2.36
N ILE A 112 17.96 -0.37 1.57
CA ILE A 112 18.09 -0.98 0.25
C ILE A 112 18.40 -2.48 0.35
N ASP A 113 19.13 -2.90 1.37
CA ASP A 113 19.45 -4.31 1.62
C ASP A 113 18.20 -5.12 1.98
N ASN A 114 17.24 -4.53 2.72
CA ASN A 114 15.96 -5.19 2.96
C ASN A 114 15.17 -5.40 1.66
N ILE A 115 15.16 -4.40 0.76
CA ILE A 115 14.48 -4.51 -0.53
C ILE A 115 15.15 -5.59 -1.40
N LYS A 116 16.49 -5.58 -1.49
CA LYS A 116 17.28 -6.59 -2.19
C LYS A 116 17.01 -8.00 -1.66
N GLY A 117 17.11 -8.16 -0.33
CA GLY A 117 16.83 -9.41 0.35
C GLY A 117 15.42 -9.91 0.08
N LYS A 118 14.41 -9.03 0.18
CA LYS A 118 13.02 -9.42 -0.11
C LYS A 118 12.81 -9.83 -1.56
N ILE A 119 13.46 -9.17 -2.52
CA ILE A 119 13.40 -9.58 -3.93
C ILE A 119 13.97 -10.99 -4.09
N LYS A 120 15.15 -11.26 -3.50
CA LYS A 120 15.79 -12.59 -3.54
C LYS A 120 14.89 -13.66 -2.92
N ASP A 121 14.40 -13.42 -1.72
CA ASP A 121 13.46 -14.30 -1.01
C ASP A 121 12.25 -14.65 -1.88
N LEU A 122 11.62 -13.65 -2.49
CA LEU A 122 10.43 -13.87 -3.33
C LEU A 122 10.77 -14.68 -4.58
N LYS A 123 11.93 -14.48 -5.21
CA LYS A 123 12.38 -15.32 -6.32
C LYS A 123 12.59 -16.77 -5.88
N GLU A 124 13.20 -17.00 -4.72
CA GLU A 124 13.41 -18.35 -4.16
C GLU A 124 12.09 -19.06 -3.85
N LEU A 125 11.01 -18.32 -3.55
CA LEU A 125 9.67 -18.87 -3.41
C LEU A 125 8.97 -19.17 -4.75
N GLY A 126 9.59 -18.84 -5.88
CA GLY A 126 9.08 -19.05 -7.23
C GLY A 126 8.16 -17.93 -7.73
N PHE A 127 8.33 -16.69 -7.24
CA PHE A 127 7.67 -15.52 -7.85
C PHE A 127 8.55 -14.96 -8.98
N GLU A 128 7.96 -14.74 -10.15
CA GLU A 128 8.64 -14.25 -11.36
C GLU A 128 8.88 -12.74 -11.30
N ASN A 129 7.91 -11.97 -10.77
CA ASN A 129 7.94 -10.50 -10.76
C ASN A 129 7.90 -9.88 -9.34
N PRO A 130 8.89 -10.13 -8.45
CA PRO A 130 8.92 -9.54 -7.10
C PRO A 130 8.82 -8.01 -7.05
N THR A 131 9.40 -7.30 -8.02
CA THR A 131 9.36 -5.83 -8.05
C THR A 131 7.93 -5.33 -8.24
N LYS A 132 7.14 -5.96 -9.12
CA LYS A 132 5.71 -5.68 -9.28
C LYS A 132 4.92 -6.01 -8.02
N MET A 133 5.30 -7.07 -7.31
CA MET A 133 4.68 -7.41 -6.03
C MET A 133 4.93 -6.32 -4.97
N ILE A 134 6.17 -5.81 -4.88
CA ILE A 134 6.53 -4.73 -3.95
C ILE A 134 5.85 -3.41 -4.34
N VAL A 135 5.71 -3.09 -5.63
CA VAL A 135 4.99 -1.89 -6.09
C VAL A 135 3.51 -1.94 -5.67
N SER A 136 2.86 -3.09 -5.84
CA SER A 136 1.43 -3.25 -5.51
C SER A 136 1.18 -3.42 -4.01
N LEU A 137 2.12 -4.01 -3.26
CA LEU A 137 2.08 -4.17 -1.81
C LEU A 137 3.43 -3.83 -1.15
N PRO A 138 3.81 -2.54 -1.00
CA PRO A 138 5.04 -2.17 -0.31
C PRO A 138 5.17 -2.73 1.13
N PRO A 139 4.07 -2.89 1.91
CA PRO A 139 4.13 -3.55 3.22
C PRO A 139 4.70 -4.97 3.20
N ILE A 140 4.80 -5.65 2.04
CA ILE A 140 5.46 -6.96 1.92
C ILE A 140 6.91 -6.92 2.41
N LEU A 141 7.56 -5.75 2.34
CA LEU A 141 8.92 -5.52 2.83
C LEU A 141 9.02 -5.60 4.37
N GLY A 142 7.91 -5.49 5.09
CA GLY A 142 7.83 -5.64 6.54
C GLY A 142 7.36 -7.02 6.99
N TYR A 143 6.97 -7.91 6.07
CA TYR A 143 6.57 -9.27 6.43
C TYR A 143 7.79 -10.19 6.56
N SER A 144 7.78 -11.03 7.61
CA SER A 144 8.77 -12.09 7.73
C SER A 144 8.63 -13.07 6.57
N ILE A 145 9.76 -13.67 6.16
CA ILE A 145 9.74 -14.64 5.08
C ILE A 145 8.90 -15.87 5.43
N ASP A 146 8.88 -16.27 6.70
CA ASP A 146 8.06 -17.38 7.18
C ASP A 146 6.56 -17.10 7.08
N ASN A 147 6.15 -15.84 7.31
CA ASN A 147 4.76 -15.45 7.08
C ASN A 147 4.38 -15.63 5.61
N ILE A 148 5.22 -15.14 4.69
CA ILE A 148 4.98 -15.25 3.24
C ILE A 148 4.96 -16.72 2.81
N LYS A 149 5.92 -17.54 3.28
CA LYS A 149 5.98 -18.99 3.05
C LYS A 149 4.73 -19.71 3.55
N GLY A 150 4.31 -19.41 4.79
CA GLY A 150 3.11 -19.98 5.39
C GLY A 150 1.85 -19.63 4.58
N LYS A 151 1.74 -18.37 4.13
CA LYS A 151 0.67 -17.95 3.23
C LYS A 151 0.70 -18.69 1.91
N LEU A 152 1.87 -18.83 1.29
CA LEU A 152 2.01 -19.54 0.02
C LEU A 152 1.60 -21.02 0.15
N LYS A 153 2.05 -21.70 1.20
CA LYS A 153 1.63 -23.08 1.51
C LYS A 153 0.11 -23.19 1.68
N TYR A 154 -0.49 -22.22 2.37
CA TYR A 154 -1.92 -22.17 2.57
C TYR A 154 -2.69 -21.97 1.26
N TYR A 155 -2.25 -21.04 0.39
CA TYR A 155 -2.83 -20.87 -0.94
C TYR A 155 -2.70 -22.13 -1.79
N ARG A 156 -1.53 -22.78 -1.81
CA ARG A 156 -1.30 -24.06 -2.52
C ARG A 156 -2.28 -25.14 -2.07
N HIS A 157 -2.49 -25.29 -0.76
CA HIS A 157 -3.47 -26.22 -0.23
C HIS A 157 -4.90 -25.87 -0.67
N LEU A 158 -5.30 -24.59 -0.59
CA LEU A 158 -6.65 -24.18 -1.00
C LEU A 158 -6.91 -24.41 -2.49
N VAL A 159 -5.99 -24.02 -3.38
CA VAL A 159 -6.17 -24.20 -4.82
C VAL A 159 -6.18 -25.67 -5.20
N TYR A 160 -5.37 -26.52 -4.54
CA TYR A 160 -5.39 -27.96 -4.77
C TYR A 160 -6.78 -28.58 -4.56
N PHE A 161 -7.56 -28.13 -3.57
CA PHE A 161 -8.90 -28.67 -3.31
C PHE A 161 -10.03 -27.95 -4.04
N LEU A 162 -9.93 -26.63 -4.23
CA LEU A 162 -11.04 -25.80 -4.70
C LEU A 162 -10.91 -25.37 -6.17
N ALA A 163 -9.68 -25.28 -6.68
CA ALA A 163 -9.43 -24.82 -8.04
C ALA A 163 -8.09 -25.36 -8.58
N PRO A 164 -7.98 -26.67 -8.86
CA PRO A 164 -6.70 -27.33 -9.18
C PRO A 164 -6.05 -26.83 -10.47
N SER A 165 -6.81 -26.16 -11.33
CA SER A 165 -6.32 -25.54 -12.57
C SER A 165 -5.60 -24.21 -12.35
N LEU A 166 -5.56 -23.68 -11.12
CA LEU A 166 -4.89 -22.42 -10.79
C LEU A 166 -3.55 -22.65 -10.11
N ASP A 167 -2.64 -21.71 -10.33
CA ASP A 167 -1.35 -21.66 -9.66
C ASP A 167 -1.37 -20.61 -8.52
N ALA A 168 -0.99 -21.04 -7.32
CA ALA A 168 -0.94 -20.19 -6.12
C ALA A 168 0.08 -19.05 -6.25
N ASN A 169 1.25 -19.31 -6.83
CA ASN A 169 2.27 -18.30 -7.09
C ASN A 169 1.73 -17.23 -8.05
N ILE A 170 1.06 -17.63 -9.13
CA ILE A 170 0.49 -16.67 -10.09
C ILE A 170 -0.63 -15.82 -9.45
N ILE A 171 -1.51 -16.43 -8.64
CA ILE A 171 -2.56 -15.68 -7.91
C ILE A 171 -1.92 -14.67 -6.96
N MET A 172 -0.94 -15.10 -6.16
CA MET A 172 -0.30 -14.24 -5.16
C MET A 172 0.59 -13.17 -5.81
N GLU A 173 1.23 -13.45 -6.95
CA GLU A 173 2.02 -12.46 -7.68
C GLU A 173 1.13 -11.38 -8.29
N ARG A 174 0.03 -11.79 -8.93
CA ARG A 174 -0.94 -10.85 -9.48
C ARG A 174 -1.60 -10.03 -8.37
N TYR A 175 -1.78 -10.63 -7.19
CA TYR A 175 -2.51 -10.04 -6.07
C TYR A 175 -1.84 -10.25 -4.71
N PRO A 176 -0.71 -9.57 -4.45
CA PRO A 176 0.08 -9.79 -3.25
C PRO A 176 -0.66 -9.38 -1.98
N ILE A 177 -1.68 -8.53 -2.09
CA ILE A 177 -2.54 -8.13 -0.97
C ILE A 177 -3.07 -9.34 -0.18
N GLY A 178 -3.27 -10.48 -0.85
CA GLY A 178 -3.64 -11.76 -0.21
C GLY A 178 -2.70 -12.21 0.90
N ILE A 179 -1.41 -11.86 0.82
CA ILE A 179 -0.40 -12.14 1.86
C ILE A 179 -0.79 -11.48 3.19
N GLY A 180 -1.32 -10.25 3.14
CA GLY A 180 -1.75 -9.51 4.32
C GLY A 180 -3.13 -9.89 4.85
N LEU A 181 -3.91 -10.71 4.13
CA LEU A 181 -5.27 -11.07 4.53
C LEU A 181 -5.27 -12.22 5.54
N ALA A 182 -6.23 -12.22 6.47
CA ALA A 182 -6.44 -13.34 7.39
C ALA A 182 -6.75 -14.65 6.62
N PRO A 183 -6.24 -15.83 7.04
CA PRO A 183 -6.53 -17.11 6.37
C PRO A 183 -8.03 -17.37 6.18
N LYS A 184 -8.83 -17.08 7.23
CA LYS A 184 -10.30 -17.21 7.18
C LYS A 184 -10.95 -16.41 6.05
N ARG A 185 -10.43 -15.21 5.74
CA ARG A 185 -10.90 -14.38 4.63
C ARG A 185 -10.62 -15.03 3.27
N ILE A 186 -9.42 -15.60 3.12
CA ILE A 186 -8.99 -16.27 1.89
C ILE A 186 -9.83 -17.53 1.67
N SER A 187 -10.00 -18.34 2.74
CA SER A 187 -10.89 -19.51 2.71
C SER A 187 -12.31 -19.15 2.31
N LEU A 188 -12.89 -18.12 2.93
CA LEU A 188 -14.24 -17.66 2.60
C LEU A 188 -14.34 -17.26 1.13
N ALA A 189 -13.42 -16.42 0.64
CA ALA A 189 -13.44 -15.95 -0.75
C ALA A 189 -13.33 -17.13 -1.75
N MET A 190 -12.41 -18.06 -1.53
CA MET A 190 -12.25 -19.22 -2.41
C MET A 190 -13.47 -20.15 -2.34
N ARG A 191 -14.07 -20.33 -1.15
CA ARG A 191 -15.28 -21.13 -0.96
C ARG A 191 -16.47 -20.53 -1.69
N ILE A 192 -16.65 -19.22 -1.63
CA ILE A 192 -17.72 -18.50 -2.35
C ILE A 192 -17.60 -18.78 -3.84
N LEU A 193 -16.41 -18.61 -4.42
CA LEU A 193 -16.20 -18.82 -5.85
C LEU A 193 -16.54 -20.27 -6.26
N TYR A 194 -16.07 -21.23 -5.46
CA TYR A 194 -16.32 -22.65 -5.66
C TYR A 194 -17.81 -23.02 -5.59
N ASP A 195 -18.47 -22.74 -4.46
CA ASP A 195 -19.85 -23.18 -4.20
C ASP A 195 -20.85 -22.51 -5.15
N LYS A 196 -20.62 -21.24 -5.50
CA LYS A 196 -21.45 -20.50 -6.45
C LYS A 196 -21.07 -20.72 -7.92
N LYS A 197 -20.09 -21.60 -8.20
CA LYS A 197 -19.57 -21.86 -9.56
C LYS A 197 -19.18 -20.58 -10.30
N ILE A 198 -18.67 -19.60 -9.57
CA ILE A 198 -18.16 -18.38 -10.16
C ILE A 198 -16.81 -18.71 -10.78
N SER A 199 -16.57 -18.31 -12.02
CA SER A 199 -15.28 -18.52 -12.67
C SER A 199 -14.14 -17.99 -11.79
N PHE A 200 -13.10 -18.80 -11.65
CA PHE A 200 -11.87 -18.42 -10.97
C PHE A 200 -10.99 -17.54 -11.87
N ASP A 201 -11.59 -16.53 -12.48
CA ASP A 201 -10.82 -15.49 -13.13
C ASP A 201 -10.27 -14.50 -12.09
N TYR A 202 -9.13 -13.92 -12.44
CA TYR A 202 -8.37 -13.06 -11.56
C TYR A 202 -9.17 -11.84 -11.02
N PRO A 203 -9.94 -11.10 -11.85
CA PRO A 203 -10.80 -10.02 -11.37
C PRO A 203 -11.83 -10.47 -10.32
N LYS A 204 -12.49 -11.63 -10.52
CA LYS A 204 -13.48 -12.14 -9.57
C LYS A 204 -12.83 -12.63 -8.28
N ILE A 205 -11.68 -13.29 -8.36
CA ILE A 205 -10.89 -13.67 -7.18
C ILE A 205 -10.59 -12.44 -6.31
N ILE A 206 -10.12 -11.34 -6.91
CA ILE A 206 -9.84 -10.11 -6.17
C ILE A 206 -11.06 -9.49 -5.57
N ARG A 207 -12.12 -9.36 -6.35
CA ARG A 207 -13.33 -8.71 -5.88
C ARG A 207 -13.89 -9.51 -4.71
N CYS A 208 -13.87 -10.84 -4.78
CA CYS A 208 -14.30 -11.70 -3.68
C CYS A 208 -13.37 -11.61 -2.46
N LEU A 209 -12.05 -11.59 -2.65
CA LEU A 209 -11.10 -11.35 -1.55
C LEU A 209 -11.31 -9.97 -0.90
N THR A 210 -11.67 -8.95 -1.67
CA THR A 210 -11.78 -7.56 -1.17
C THR A 210 -13.13 -7.29 -0.49
N ILE A 211 -14.22 -7.84 -1.02
CA ILE A 211 -15.59 -7.59 -0.55
C ILE A 211 -16.43 -8.88 -0.56
N PRO A 212 -16.05 -9.93 0.21
CA PRO A 212 -16.69 -11.25 0.11
C PRO A 212 -18.19 -11.22 0.44
N LYS A 213 -18.62 -10.35 1.36
CA LYS A 213 -20.03 -10.17 1.74
C LYS A 213 -20.95 -9.88 0.56
N LYS A 214 -20.47 -9.17 -0.47
CA LYS A 214 -21.28 -8.81 -1.66
C LYS A 214 -21.58 -9.99 -2.58
N PHE A 215 -20.98 -11.15 -2.34
CA PHE A 215 -21.14 -12.34 -3.17
C PHE A 215 -22.06 -13.39 -2.55
N VAL A 216 -22.54 -13.17 -1.32
CA VAL A 216 -23.28 -14.16 -0.53
C VAL A 216 -24.62 -13.56 -0.12
N ASN A 217 -25.70 -14.30 -0.36
CA ASN A 217 -27.05 -14.01 0.15
C ASN A 217 -27.52 -15.13 1.09
N ASP A 218 -28.69 -14.93 1.72
CA ASP A 218 -29.22 -15.89 2.70
C ASP A 218 -29.53 -17.27 2.09
N GLU A 219 -29.88 -17.32 0.81
CA GLU A 219 -30.13 -18.57 0.09
C GLU A 219 -28.84 -19.38 -0.09
N ASP A 220 -27.72 -18.71 -0.40
CA ASP A 220 -26.39 -19.34 -0.48
C ASP A 220 -26.00 -19.98 0.86
N LEU A 221 -26.26 -19.28 1.97
CA LEU A 221 -25.93 -19.74 3.32
C LEU A 221 -26.78 -20.95 3.73
N LYS A 222 -28.04 -21.02 3.30
CA LYS A 222 -28.89 -22.20 3.50
C LYS A 222 -28.42 -23.39 2.66
N LYS A 223 -28.04 -23.14 1.41
CA LYS A 223 -27.68 -24.18 0.44
C LYS A 223 -26.31 -24.81 0.70
N HIS A 224 -25.34 -24.02 1.16
CA HIS A 224 -23.95 -24.45 1.26
C HIS A 224 -23.44 -24.43 2.71
N HIS A 225 -23.58 -25.55 3.43
CA HIS A 225 -23.21 -25.65 4.85
C HIS A 225 -21.76 -25.21 5.16
N LYS A 226 -20.79 -25.64 4.33
CA LYS A 226 -19.38 -25.23 4.51
C LYS A 226 -19.15 -23.73 4.26
N LEU A 227 -19.87 -23.13 3.29
CA LEU A 227 -19.83 -21.68 3.07
C LEU A 227 -20.44 -20.94 4.26
N ASN A 228 -21.58 -21.41 4.77
CA ASN A 228 -22.23 -20.81 5.94
C ASN A 228 -21.30 -20.79 7.16
N ARG A 229 -20.65 -21.92 7.44
CA ARG A 229 -19.66 -22.01 8.52
C ARG A 229 -18.54 -20.98 8.37
N LEU A 230 -17.87 -20.93 7.21
CA LEU A 230 -16.78 -19.98 6.95
C LEU A 230 -17.24 -18.52 6.95
N TYR A 231 -18.47 -18.26 6.52
CA TYR A 231 -19.06 -16.92 6.54
C TYR A 231 -19.25 -16.45 7.98
N ASN A 232 -19.79 -17.30 8.85
CA ASN A 232 -19.99 -16.99 10.28
C ASN A 232 -18.66 -16.93 11.04
N GLU A 233 -17.66 -17.76 10.75
CA GLU A 233 -16.32 -17.64 11.34
C GLU A 233 -15.60 -16.32 10.98
N TYR A 234 -15.94 -15.76 9.81
CA TYR A 234 -15.34 -14.51 9.34
C TYR A 234 -16.10 -13.26 9.79
N PHE A 235 -17.44 -13.27 9.73
CA PHE A 235 -18.30 -12.12 9.99
C PHE A 235 -19.10 -12.20 11.29
N GLY A 236 -19.32 -13.39 11.82
CA GLY A 236 -19.84 -13.58 13.17
C GLY A 236 -18.75 -13.21 14.17
N ASN A 237 -19.12 -12.46 15.19
CA ASN A 237 -18.21 -12.06 16.28
C ASN A 237 -17.71 -13.29 17.03
#